data_AF-A0A952R8L7-F1
#
_entry.id   AF-A0A952R8L7-F1
#
_cell.length_a   1.000
_cell.length_b   1.000
_cell.length_c   1.000
_cell.angle_alpha   90.00
_cell.angle_beta   90.00
_cell.angle_gamma   90.00
#
_symmetry.space_group_name_H-M   'P 1'
#
loop_
_entity.id
_entity.type
_entity.pdbx_description
1 polymer ?
#
loop_
_entity_poly.entity_id
_entity_poly.type
_entity_poly.pdbx_seq_one_letter_code
_entity_poly.pdbx_strand_id
1 'polypeptide(L)'
;MNRSFIIISLLATTLGACATSFTGSAHVKDGRAGCEKKCSAEGMQMAGMVFMGEYSDACICEVPEKSSSSRVVPLTHAAFGAGAVGVVLQMRRNDDNDENRFLHIIR
;
A
#
# COMPACT_ATOMS: atom_id res chain seq x y z
N MET A 1 -23.24 -18.52 -38.97
CA MET A 1 -22.17 -18.07 -38.03
C MET A 1 -22.47 -18.68 -36.67
N ASN A 2 -21.66 -19.66 -36.27
CA ASN A 2 -21.99 -20.55 -35.15
C ASN A 2 -21.69 -19.85 -33.82
N ARG A 3 -22.73 -19.62 -33.02
CA ARG A 3 -22.68 -18.90 -31.72
C ARG A 3 -21.65 -19.52 -30.76
N SER A 4 -21.36 -20.81 -30.90
CA SER A 4 -20.35 -21.53 -30.12
C SER A 4 -18.91 -21.02 -30.31
N PHE A 5 -18.55 -20.52 -31.50
CA PHE A 5 -17.19 -19.98 -31.72
C PHE A 5 -16.96 -18.65 -30.99
N ILE A 6 -18.02 -17.85 -30.81
CA ILE A 6 -17.92 -16.56 -30.11
C ILE A 6 -17.68 -16.80 -28.61
N ILE A 7 -18.34 -17.80 -28.02
CA ILE A 7 -18.20 -18.12 -26.59
C ILE A 7 -16.79 -18.64 -26.28
N ILE A 8 -16.23 -19.48 -27.14
CA ILE A 8 -14.87 -20.04 -26.96
C ILE A 8 -13.81 -18.93 -27.06
N SER A 9 -13.97 -17.99 -28.00
CA SER A 9 -13.05 -16.85 -28.16
C SER A 9 -13.11 -15.88 -26.97
N LEU A 10 -14.30 -15.61 -26.44
CA LEU A 10 -14.48 -14.74 -25.28
C LEU A 10 -13.88 -15.34 -24.00
N LEU A 11 -13.95 -16.66 -23.83
CA LEU A 11 -13.39 -17.33 -22.66
C LEU A 11 -11.85 -17.28 -22.64
N ALA A 12 -11.22 -17.39 -23.81
CA ALA A 12 -9.76 -17.39 -23.94
C ALA A 12 -9.09 -16.05 -23.57
N THR A 13 -9.79 -14.93 -23.69
CA THR A 13 -9.24 -13.59 -23.41
C THR A 13 -9.34 -13.19 -21.93
N THR A 14 -10.18 -13.86 -21.14
CA THR A 14 -10.35 -13.54 -19.70
C THR A 14 -9.31 -14.19 -18.78
N LEU A 15 -8.54 -15.17 -19.27
CA LEU A 15 -7.49 -15.85 -18.52
C LEU A 15 -6.12 -15.14 -18.59
N GLY A 16 -5.98 -14.10 -19.40
CA GLY A 16 -4.80 -13.24 -19.47
C GLY A 16 -4.71 -12.22 -18.35
N ALA A 17 -5.15 -12.58 -17.13
CA ALA A 17 -5.00 -11.74 -15.96
C ALA A 17 -3.53 -11.34 -15.81
N CYS A 18 -3.29 -10.04 -15.63
CA CYS A 18 -1.95 -9.45 -15.51
C CYS A 18 -1.10 -10.23 -14.50
N ALA A 19 -0.19 -11.07 -14.99
CA ALA A 19 0.82 -11.72 -14.17
C ALA A 19 1.82 -10.64 -13.73
N THR A 20 1.58 -10.03 -12.58
CA THR A 20 2.55 -9.14 -11.95
C THR A 20 3.68 -10.00 -11.39
N SER A 21 4.72 -10.21 -12.19
CA SER A 21 5.93 -10.88 -11.74
C SER A 21 6.77 -9.90 -10.93
N PHE A 22 6.81 -10.06 -9.61
CA PHE A 22 7.75 -9.33 -8.77
C PHE A 22 9.12 -9.99 -8.90
N THR A 23 9.97 -9.44 -9.77
CA THR A 23 11.36 -9.87 -9.88
C THR A 23 12.19 -9.13 -8.84
N GLY A 24 12.75 -9.86 -7.87
CA GLY A 24 13.51 -9.26 -6.79
C GLY A 24 13.98 -10.30 -5.78
N SER A 25 15.00 -9.96 -5.00
CA SER A 25 15.40 -10.76 -3.83
C SER A 25 14.42 -10.46 -2.70
N ALA A 26 13.81 -11.49 -2.11
CA ALA A 26 12.95 -11.33 -0.93
C ALA A 26 13.71 -10.66 0.22
N HIS A 27 15.01 -10.96 0.36
CA HIS A 27 15.87 -10.40 1.40
C HIS A 27 16.93 -9.44 0.83
N VAL A 28 17.28 -8.47 1.66
CA VAL A 28 18.37 -7.54 1.37
C VAL A 28 19.67 -8.16 1.89
N LYS A 29 20.54 -8.58 0.97
CA LYS A 29 21.90 -9.03 1.32
C LYS A 29 22.63 -7.94 2.11
N ASP A 30 23.35 -8.33 3.15
CA ASP A 30 24.09 -7.41 4.04
C ASP A 30 23.21 -6.46 4.88
N GLY A 31 21.91 -6.74 5.01
CA GLY A 31 21.00 -6.01 5.89
C GLY A 31 20.98 -4.50 5.59
N ARG A 32 21.17 -3.69 6.64
CA ARG A 32 21.21 -2.22 6.54
C ARG A 32 22.24 -1.72 5.52
N ALA A 33 23.43 -2.31 5.48
CA ALA A 33 24.48 -1.91 4.56
C ALA A 33 24.10 -2.19 3.10
N GLY A 34 23.34 -3.25 2.85
CA GLY A 34 22.76 -3.53 1.54
C GLY A 34 21.73 -2.50 1.12
N CYS A 35 20.86 -2.07 2.04
CA CYS A 35 19.88 -1.01 1.78
C CYS A 35 20.56 0.32 1.47
N GLU A 36 21.58 0.67 2.23
CA GLU A 36 22.33 1.91 2.03
C GLU A 36 23.00 1.97 0.65
N LYS A 37 23.62 0.87 0.21
CA LYS A 37 24.18 0.74 -1.15
C LYS A 37 23.11 0.86 -2.23
N LYS A 38 21.95 0.21 -2.05
CA LYS A 38 20.84 0.28 -3.01
C LYS A 38 20.28 1.69 -3.14
N CYS A 39 20.00 2.37 -2.02
CA CYS A 39 19.52 3.75 -2.06
C CYS A 39 20.57 4.68 -2.68
N SER A 40 21.85 4.52 -2.31
CA SER A 40 22.93 5.37 -2.84
C SER A 40 23.17 5.19 -4.33
N ALA A 41 23.00 3.97 -4.86
CA ALA A 41 23.11 3.70 -6.30
C ALA A 41 22.09 4.49 -7.13
N GLU A 42 20.94 4.80 -6.54
CA GLU A 42 19.86 5.59 -7.13
C GLU A 42 19.94 7.09 -6.75
N GLY A 43 21.04 7.54 -6.14
CA GLY A 43 21.21 8.93 -5.70
C GLY A 43 20.32 9.34 -4.51
N MET A 44 19.77 8.36 -3.79
CA MET A 44 18.93 8.54 -2.61
C MET A 44 19.69 8.24 -1.32
N GLN A 45 19.15 8.68 -0.18
CA GLN A 45 19.63 8.32 1.16
C GLN A 45 18.73 7.25 1.78
N MET A 46 19.29 6.41 2.65
CA MET A 46 18.51 5.41 3.37
C MET A 46 17.76 6.05 4.53
N ALA A 47 16.43 6.05 4.48
CA ALA A 47 15.57 6.52 5.57
C ALA A 47 15.25 5.41 6.57
N GLY A 48 15.19 4.14 6.12
CA GLY A 48 14.85 3.03 7.00
C GLY A 48 14.85 1.66 6.32
N MET A 49 14.55 0.64 7.12
CA MET A 49 14.41 -0.75 6.68
C MET A 49 13.20 -1.38 7.34
N VAL A 50 12.41 -2.12 6.58
CA VAL A 50 11.31 -2.95 7.09
C VAL A 50 11.78 -4.39 7.08
N PHE A 51 11.75 -5.02 8.25
CA PHE A 51 12.06 -6.43 8.43
C PHE A 51 10.76 -7.20 8.65
N MET A 52 10.44 -8.13 7.76
CA MET A 52 9.24 -8.98 7.86
C MET A 52 9.58 -10.44 8.23
N GLY A 53 10.71 -10.67 8.90
CA GLY A 53 11.12 -12.01 9.31
C GLY A 53 11.44 -12.88 8.09
N GLU A 54 10.75 -14.01 7.98
CA GLU A 54 10.95 -15.01 6.92
C GLU A 54 10.40 -14.60 5.54
N TYR A 55 9.64 -13.50 5.46
CA TYR A 55 8.92 -13.15 4.24
C TYR A 55 9.71 -12.24 3.32
N SER A 56 10.24 -11.14 3.86
CA SER A 56 10.99 -10.17 3.08
C SER A 56 11.65 -9.08 3.92
N ASP A 57 12.62 -8.43 3.30
CA ASP A 57 13.21 -7.18 3.77
C ASP A 57 12.99 -6.10 2.72
N ALA A 58 12.62 -4.90 3.15
CA ALA A 58 12.48 -3.75 2.27
C ALA A 58 13.32 -2.56 2.75
N CYS A 59 13.84 -1.78 1.80
CA CYS A 59 14.56 -0.54 2.07
C CYS A 59 13.65 0.65 1.81
N ILE A 60 13.65 1.62 2.69
CA ILE A 60 12.98 2.91 2.50
C ILE A 60 14.07 3.90 2.12
N CYS A 61 14.04 4.37 0.87
CA CYS A 61 14.94 5.38 0.35
C CYS A 61 14.23 6.74 0.31
N GLU A 62 14.92 7.80 0.71
CA GLU A 62 14.46 9.17 0.61
C GLU A 62 15.33 9.94 -0.38
N VAL A 63 14.72 10.83 -1.15
CA VAL A 63 15.48 11.80 -1.95
C VAL A 63 16.18 12.73 -0.97
N PRO A 64 17.47 13.07 -1.17
CA PRO A 64 18.17 14.02 -0.32
C PRO A 64 17.51 15.40 -0.45
N GLU A 65 16.51 15.69 0.38
CA GLU A 65 16.00 17.04 0.48
C GLU A 65 17.08 17.91 1.14
N LYS A 66 17.27 19.13 0.65
CA LYS A 66 17.99 20.15 1.40
C LYS A 66 17.17 20.50 2.63
N SER A 67 17.23 19.68 3.68
CA SER A 67 16.65 19.93 5.00
C SER A 67 15.27 20.62 4.97
N SER A 68 14.27 20.02 4.32
CA SER A 68 12.88 20.31 4.67
C SER A 68 12.46 19.29 5.70
N SER A 69 12.71 19.67 6.97
CA SER A 69 11.96 19.25 8.15
C SER A 69 10.62 18.64 7.74
N SER A 70 10.40 17.38 8.09
CA SER A 70 9.11 16.69 8.06
C SER A 70 8.07 17.62 8.68
N ARG A 71 7.43 18.43 7.84
CA ARG A 71 6.31 19.27 8.23
C ARG A 71 5.16 18.31 8.07
N VAL A 72 4.62 17.86 9.20
CA VAL A 72 3.29 17.25 9.25
C VAL A 72 2.37 18.24 8.56
N VAL A 73 2.12 18.04 7.26
CA VAL A 73 1.15 18.83 6.52
C VAL A 73 -0.19 18.27 6.97
N PRO A 74 -1.05 19.06 7.65
CA PRO A 74 -2.38 18.60 8.00
C PRO A 74 -3.07 18.14 6.72
N LEU A 75 -3.75 17.01 6.82
CA LEU A 75 -4.43 16.28 5.75
C LEU A 75 -5.49 17.17 5.06
N THR A 76 -5.09 18.11 4.21
CA THR A 76 -5.99 18.85 3.34
C THR A 76 -6.25 18.02 2.09
N HIS A 77 -7.12 17.01 2.27
CA HIS A 77 -8.22 16.68 1.38
C HIS A 77 -8.04 16.91 -0.13
N ALA A 78 -7.05 16.28 -0.78
CA ALA A 78 -7.07 16.14 -2.24
C ALA A 78 -6.10 15.04 -2.69
N ALA A 79 -6.49 13.76 -2.56
CA ALA A 79 -6.04 12.63 -3.41
C ALA A 79 -6.32 11.23 -2.81
N PHE A 80 -7.26 11.08 -1.87
CA PHE A 80 -7.78 9.74 -1.59
C PHE A 80 -8.86 9.41 -2.62
N GLY A 81 -8.53 8.54 -3.57
CA GLY A 81 -9.50 7.95 -4.50
C GLY A 81 -10.71 7.40 -3.75
N ALA A 82 -11.86 7.38 -4.42
CA ALA A 82 -13.22 7.16 -3.88
C ALA A 82 -13.41 5.95 -2.93
N GLY A 83 -12.44 5.02 -2.81
CA GLY A 83 -12.44 3.93 -1.82
C GLY A 83 -12.24 4.36 -0.37
N ALA A 84 -11.50 5.43 -0.08
CA ALA A 84 -11.23 5.84 1.31
C ALA A 84 -12.46 6.47 1.99
N VAL A 85 -13.34 7.09 1.21
CA VAL A 85 -14.58 7.71 1.70
C VAL A 85 -15.51 6.65 2.31
N GLY A 86 -15.56 5.45 1.72
CA GLY A 86 -16.33 4.33 2.26
C GLY A 86 -15.84 3.89 3.64
N VAL A 87 -14.53 3.83 3.86
CA VAL A 87 -13.93 3.44 5.14
C VAL A 87 -14.19 4.50 6.22
N VAL A 88 -14.03 5.79 5.88
CA VAL A 88 -14.29 6.89 6.82
C VAL A 88 -15.77 6.96 7.22
N LEU A 89 -16.70 6.73 6.28
CA LEU A 89 -18.13 6.65 6.59
C LEU A 89 -18.50 5.44 7.46
N GLN A 90 -17.81 4.30 7.28
CA GLN A 90 -18.01 3.14 8.16
C GLN A 90 -17.51 3.40 9.59
N MET A 91 -16.33 4.00 9.75
CA MET A 91 -15.80 4.33 11.08
C MET A 91 -16.73 5.27 11.84
N ARG A 92 -17.22 6.34 11.19
CA ARG A 92 -18.17 7.28 11.81
C ARG A 92 -19.47 6.62 12.29
N ARG A 93 -20.03 5.71 11.48
CA ARG A 93 -21.27 4.99 11.88
C ARG A 93 -21.05 4.04 13.06
N ASN A 94 -19.81 3.59 13.27
CA ASN A 94 -19.47 2.73 14.41
C ASN A 94 -19.30 3.57 15.69
N ASP A 95 -18.67 4.75 15.60
CA ASP A 95 -18.51 5.68 16.72
C ASP A 95 -19.88 6.14 17.29
N ASP A 96 -20.85 6.47 16.42
CA ASP A 96 -22.20 6.87 16.82
C ASP A 96 -22.98 5.74 17.55
N ASN A 97 -22.64 4.47 17.28
CA ASN A 97 -23.26 3.32 17.97
C ASN A 97 -22.68 3.10 19.36
N ASP A 98 -21.40 3.40 19.58
CA ASP A 98 -20.77 3.24 20.90
C ASP A 98 -21.30 4.29 21.91
N GLU A 99 -21.57 5.52 21.46
CA GLU A 99 -22.20 6.55 22.31
C GLU A 99 -23.60 6.13 22.79
N ASN A 100 -24.44 5.60 21.89
CA ASN A 100 -25.78 5.11 22.23
C ASN A 100 -25.76 3.84 23.10
N ARG A 101 -24.74 2.99 22.95
CA ARG A 101 -24.57 1.79 23.78
C ARG A 101 -24.23 2.15 25.22
N PHE A 102 -23.46 3.19 25.47
CA PHE A 102 -23.14 3.65 26.83
C PHE A 102 -24.40 4.16 27.57
N LEU A 103 -25.26 4.90 26.88
CA LEU A 103 -26.53 5.39 27.43
C LEU A 103 -27.51 4.25 27.80
N HIS A 104 -27.45 3.13 27.09
CA HIS A 104 -28.32 1.98 27.36
C HIS A 104 -27.85 1.09 28.53
N ILE A 105 -26.58 1.20 28.95
CA ILE A 105 -26.02 0.46 30.11
C ILE A 105 -26.35 1.17 31.44
N ILE A 106 -26.58 2.49 31.41
CA ILE A 106 -26.79 3.32 32.61
C ILE A 106 -28.28 3.46 32.99
N ARG A 107 -29.21 3.01 32.14
CA ARG A 107 -30.66 3.02 32.41
C ARG A 107 -31.16 1.64 32.86
#